data_AF-A0A094EH24-F1
#
_entry.id   AF-A0A094EH24-F1
#
_cell.length_a   1.000
_cell.length_b   1.000
_cell.length_c   1.000
_cell.angle_alpha   90.00
_cell.angle_beta   90.00
_cell.angle_gamma   90.00
#
_symmetry.space_group_name_H-M   'P 1'
#
loop_
_entity.id
_entity.type
_entity.pdbx_description
1 polymer ?
#
loop_
_entity_poly.entity_id
_entity_poly.type
_entity_poly.pdbx_seq_one_letter_code
_entity_poly.pdbx_strand_id
1 'polypeptide(L)'
;MSRWQDSVMLEVQGPHKEDDDGHKEALLSQLQNARKDIQSLKIDDDTPSDTEWRLISDHFSDVQNLEMEADFNEELNDGPIPTNWPLERLLVSSSCGERFRSPVILEGRVKHLILLLTSGLRFEGPTSNELSSANKEAIERGEAEANYITVREGTPEEHKVEIVSLPSLAFDWLKDKYTNPDRSSDPETPVPELVYMEILEILENDALDTFTRMTLALPYIVGNLKTLNLRSSNGHDFQLTPKEMFHEILPQLTELKTFVFTVGDIFDEADFLPLFYKQFPPNISTLRFRGSVSLAKSEHWNKWLEAFANPEYLPNLTRLSFVLDLAYDDKEKGGGEGGRKRRPTEEELKESKKACRELFERMESREIAIEAFHDEWAEESVSFDKVDERWEEIE
;
A
#
# COMPACT_ATOMS: atom_id res chain seq x y z
N MET A 1 -15.16 -7.90 -15.39
CA MET A 1 -15.61 -6.98 -16.46
C MET A 1 -15.53 -5.57 -15.92
N SER A 2 -14.53 -4.79 -16.33
CA SER A 2 -14.30 -3.45 -15.79
C SER A 2 -15.55 -2.58 -15.96
N ARG A 3 -16.03 -1.99 -14.85
CA ARG A 3 -17.12 -1.00 -14.82
C ARG A 3 -16.78 0.26 -15.63
N TRP A 4 -15.51 0.44 -16.00
CA TRP A 4 -14.95 1.63 -16.60
C TRP A 4 -14.50 1.33 -18.04
N GLN A 5 -15.44 1.42 -19.00
CA GLN A 5 -15.21 1.06 -20.40
C GLN A 5 -14.64 2.21 -21.26
N ASP A 6 -14.78 3.45 -20.79
CA ASP A 6 -14.31 4.67 -21.47
C ASP A 6 -13.09 5.26 -20.75
N SER A 7 -11.96 4.54 -20.79
CA SER A 7 -10.70 5.00 -20.19
C SER A 7 -9.87 5.83 -21.18
N VAL A 8 -9.37 6.98 -20.73
CA VAL A 8 -8.34 7.77 -21.42
C VAL A 8 -7.05 7.69 -20.63
N MET A 9 -5.95 7.48 -21.34
CA MET A 9 -4.60 7.55 -20.80
C MET A 9 -3.95 8.85 -21.27
N LEU A 10 -3.28 9.55 -20.36
CA LEU A 10 -2.47 10.73 -20.66
C LEU A 10 -1.05 10.46 -20.16
N GLU A 11 -0.07 10.69 -21.04
CA GLU A 11 1.35 10.70 -20.69
C GLU A 11 1.69 12.15 -20.30
N VAL A 12 2.08 12.36 -19.04
CA VAL A 12 2.47 13.68 -18.52
C VAL A 12 3.98 13.78 -18.39
N GLN A 13 4.52 14.99 -18.45
CA GLN A 13 5.97 15.22 -18.33
C GLN A 13 6.40 15.59 -16.92
N GLY A 14 5.44 15.99 -16.08
CA GLY A 14 5.61 16.20 -14.66
C GLY A 14 6.26 17.52 -14.24
N PRO A 15 6.40 17.76 -12.93
CA PRO A 15 6.81 19.05 -12.38
C PRO A 15 8.22 19.48 -12.81
N HIS A 16 9.15 18.53 -12.97
CA HIS A 16 10.53 18.82 -13.34
C HIS A 16 10.71 19.35 -14.77
N LYS A 17 9.67 19.22 -15.59
CA LYS A 17 9.65 19.62 -17.01
C LYS A 17 8.78 20.84 -17.27
N GLU A 18 8.20 21.43 -16.22
CA GLU A 18 7.26 22.53 -16.37
C GLU A 18 7.85 23.77 -17.06
N ASP A 19 9.15 24.01 -16.88
CA ASP A 19 9.89 25.12 -17.51
C ASP A 19 10.44 24.77 -18.91
N ASP A 20 10.33 23.52 -19.38
CA ASP A 20 10.83 23.10 -20.69
C ASP A 20 9.93 23.64 -21.83
N ASP A 21 10.57 24.10 -22.91
CA ASP A 21 9.86 24.56 -24.11
C ASP A 21 9.00 23.42 -24.69
N GLY A 22 7.69 23.62 -24.78
CA GLY A 22 6.76 22.64 -25.36
C GLY A 22 6.03 21.75 -24.34
N HIS A 23 6.30 21.90 -23.03
CA HIS A 23 5.63 21.15 -21.95
C HIS A 23 4.11 21.16 -22.07
N LYS A 24 3.58 22.37 -22.22
CA LYS A 24 2.15 22.59 -22.37
C LYS A 24 1.60 22.01 -23.68
N GLU A 25 2.32 22.21 -24.78
CA GLU A 25 1.92 21.78 -26.12
C GLU A 25 1.82 20.26 -26.23
N ALA A 26 2.70 19.52 -25.54
CA ALA A 26 2.69 18.06 -25.49
C ALA A 26 1.35 17.54 -24.98
N LEU A 27 0.93 17.98 -23.79
CA LEU A 27 -0.34 17.55 -23.19
C LEU A 27 -1.56 18.06 -23.97
N LEU A 28 -1.54 19.31 -24.45
CA LEU A 28 -2.64 19.87 -25.24
C LEU A 28 -2.93 19.04 -26.50
N SER A 29 -1.90 18.50 -27.14
CA SER A 29 -2.06 17.65 -28.33
C SER A 29 -2.80 16.35 -28.03
N GLN A 30 -2.59 15.77 -26.84
CA GLN A 30 -3.32 14.58 -26.37
C GLN A 30 -4.77 14.94 -26.06
N LEU A 31 -5.00 16.02 -25.31
CA LEU A 31 -6.33 16.48 -24.90
C LEU A 31 -7.22 16.84 -26.09
N GLN A 32 -6.67 17.42 -27.17
CA GLN A 32 -7.45 17.73 -28.39
C GLN A 32 -8.09 16.50 -29.02
N ASN A 33 -7.44 15.34 -28.88
CA ASN A 33 -7.93 14.07 -29.43
C ASN A 33 -8.73 13.26 -28.39
N ALA A 34 -8.63 13.60 -27.11
CA ALA A 34 -9.34 12.94 -26.03
C ALA A 34 -10.81 13.37 -25.97
N ARG A 35 -11.72 12.40 -25.79
CA ARG A 35 -13.12 12.69 -25.48
C ARG A 35 -13.21 13.37 -24.12
N LYS A 36 -14.06 14.38 -23.98
CA LYS A 36 -14.27 15.10 -22.71
C LYS A 36 -15.15 14.35 -21.72
N ASP A 37 -16.15 13.65 -22.26
CA ASP A 37 -17.14 12.90 -21.48
C ASP A 37 -16.59 11.50 -21.17
N ILE A 38 -15.66 11.44 -20.22
CA ILE A 38 -15.06 10.21 -19.73
C ILE A 38 -15.28 10.08 -18.23
N GLN A 39 -15.26 8.84 -17.76
CA GLN A 39 -15.37 8.54 -16.33
C GLN A 39 -14.10 7.93 -15.77
N SER A 40 -13.16 7.51 -16.61
CA SER A 40 -11.90 6.90 -16.19
C SER A 40 -10.71 7.58 -16.85
N LEU A 41 -9.80 8.08 -16.04
CA LEU A 41 -8.58 8.75 -16.45
C LEU A 41 -7.38 8.03 -15.83
N LYS A 42 -6.44 7.61 -16.66
CA LYS A 42 -5.11 7.17 -16.24
C LYS A 42 -4.09 8.24 -16.61
N ILE A 43 -3.25 8.60 -15.65
CA ILE A 43 -2.09 9.46 -15.80
C ILE A 43 -0.85 8.56 -15.65
N ASP A 44 0.00 8.59 -16.66
CA ASP A 44 1.17 7.70 -16.82
C ASP A 44 2.45 8.52 -17.04
N ASP A 45 3.59 7.83 -16.99
CA ASP A 45 4.98 8.32 -17.11
C ASP A 45 5.46 9.23 -15.95
N ASP A 46 4.57 10.01 -15.33
CA ASP A 46 4.88 10.83 -14.14
C ASP A 46 3.57 11.29 -13.45
N THR A 47 3.68 12.06 -12.37
CA THR A 47 2.57 12.83 -11.80
C THR A 47 2.47 14.22 -12.46
N PRO A 48 1.28 14.82 -12.61
CA PRO A 48 1.16 16.06 -13.38
C PRO A 48 1.75 17.28 -12.67
N SER A 49 2.37 18.20 -13.44
CA SER A 49 2.69 19.54 -12.97
C SER A 49 1.43 20.37 -12.66
N ASP A 50 1.56 21.51 -11.98
CA ASP A 50 0.42 22.40 -11.73
C ASP A 50 -0.21 22.92 -13.04
N THR A 51 0.62 23.20 -14.06
CA THR A 51 0.16 23.54 -15.41
C THR A 51 -0.61 22.40 -16.06
N GLU A 52 -0.12 21.16 -15.97
CA GLU A 52 -0.79 19.99 -16.54
C GLU A 52 -2.11 19.72 -15.84
N TRP A 53 -2.14 19.78 -14.51
CA TRP A 53 -3.39 19.68 -13.74
C TRP A 53 -4.44 20.70 -14.16
N ARG A 54 -4.04 21.95 -14.40
CA ARG A 54 -4.97 22.96 -14.91
C ARG A 54 -5.54 22.58 -16.27
N LEU A 55 -4.72 22.07 -17.18
CA LEU A 55 -5.19 21.64 -18.51
C LEU A 55 -6.13 20.43 -18.43
N ILE A 56 -5.81 19.45 -17.60
CA ILE A 56 -6.62 18.24 -17.38
C ILE A 56 -7.97 18.64 -16.78
N SER A 57 -7.97 19.45 -15.73
CA SER A 57 -9.19 19.90 -15.02
C SER A 57 -10.07 20.83 -15.86
N ASP A 58 -9.50 21.64 -16.76
CA ASP A 58 -10.26 22.44 -17.72
C ASP A 58 -10.92 21.58 -18.81
N HIS A 59 -10.36 20.40 -19.11
CA HIS A 59 -10.84 19.53 -20.19
C HIS A 59 -11.86 18.49 -19.71
N PHE A 60 -11.65 17.89 -18.53
CA PHE A 60 -12.53 16.87 -17.96
C PHE A 60 -13.27 17.37 -16.72
N SER A 61 -14.54 16.97 -16.57
CA SER A 61 -15.38 17.42 -15.45
C SER A 61 -16.10 16.31 -14.68
N ASP A 62 -16.13 15.07 -15.19
CA ASP A 62 -16.94 13.96 -14.65
C ASP A 62 -16.10 12.68 -14.39
N VAL A 63 -14.82 12.85 -14.06
CA VAL A 63 -13.94 11.71 -13.76
C VAL A 63 -14.39 11.04 -12.46
N GLN A 64 -14.62 9.73 -12.51
CA GLN A 64 -15.03 8.90 -11.38
C GLN A 64 -13.95 7.90 -10.97
N ASN A 65 -13.08 7.50 -11.89
CA ASN A 65 -11.92 6.65 -11.67
C ASN A 65 -10.65 7.40 -12.11
N LEU A 66 -9.75 7.64 -11.17
CA LEU A 66 -8.45 8.27 -11.44
C LEU A 66 -7.33 7.31 -11.05
N GLU A 67 -6.39 7.08 -11.97
CA GLU A 67 -5.17 6.31 -11.73
C GLU A 67 -3.97 7.21 -12.01
N MET A 68 -3.02 7.25 -11.09
CA MET A 68 -1.80 8.05 -11.19
C MET A 68 -0.58 7.18 -10.92
N GLU A 69 0.31 7.09 -11.91
CA GLU A 69 1.58 6.37 -11.85
C GLU A 69 2.74 7.37 -11.80
N ALA A 70 3.56 7.30 -10.74
CA ALA A 70 4.71 8.20 -10.57
C ALA A 70 6.00 7.70 -11.25
N ASP A 71 6.02 6.43 -11.71
CA ASP A 71 7.16 5.76 -12.33
C ASP A 71 8.48 6.00 -11.54
N PHE A 72 9.62 6.16 -12.25
CA PHE A 72 10.95 6.30 -11.64
C PHE A 72 11.17 7.56 -10.80
N ASN A 73 10.35 8.61 -10.97
CA ASN A 73 10.51 9.85 -10.21
C ASN A 73 9.97 9.70 -8.79
N GLU A 74 9.00 8.80 -8.58
CA GLU A 74 8.39 8.51 -7.27
C GLU A 74 7.73 9.73 -6.59
N GLU A 75 7.65 10.88 -7.25
CA GLU A 75 7.04 12.11 -6.72
C GLU A 75 5.51 12.01 -6.74
N LEU A 76 4.86 12.90 -6.00
CA LEU A 76 3.40 12.99 -5.96
C LEU A 76 2.91 14.43 -5.92
N ASN A 77 2.30 14.85 -7.02
CA ASN A 77 1.53 16.09 -7.06
C ASN A 77 0.02 15.86 -7.02
N ASP A 78 -0.53 15.51 -5.85
CA ASP A 78 -1.97 15.25 -5.67
C ASP A 78 -2.79 16.49 -5.25
N GLY A 79 -2.13 17.54 -4.74
CA GLY A 79 -2.79 18.74 -4.22
C GLY A 79 -3.77 19.41 -5.21
N PRO A 80 -3.45 19.52 -6.51
CA PRO A 80 -4.35 20.12 -7.49
C PRO A 80 -5.49 19.24 -7.99
N ILE A 81 -5.66 17.99 -7.50
CA ILE A 81 -6.77 17.12 -7.91
C ILE A 81 -8.10 17.86 -7.72
N PRO A 82 -8.95 17.97 -8.77
CA PRO A 82 -10.19 18.73 -8.68
C PRO A 82 -11.18 18.15 -7.66
N THR A 83 -11.55 18.96 -6.67
CA THR A 83 -12.48 18.53 -5.61
C THR A 83 -13.94 18.47 -6.05
N ASN A 84 -14.26 19.01 -7.22
CA ASN A 84 -15.59 18.95 -7.83
C ASN A 84 -15.80 17.71 -8.71
N TRP A 85 -14.76 16.91 -8.97
CA TRP A 85 -14.93 15.64 -9.68
C TRP A 85 -15.62 14.61 -8.78
N PRO A 86 -16.56 13.81 -9.32
CA PRO A 86 -17.28 12.78 -8.57
C PRO A 86 -16.43 11.50 -8.42
N LEU A 87 -15.21 11.61 -7.91
CA LEU A 87 -14.27 10.49 -7.77
C LEU A 87 -14.85 9.39 -6.86
N GLU A 88 -15.12 8.22 -7.45
CA GLU A 88 -15.48 6.99 -6.74
C GLU A 88 -14.22 6.16 -6.40
N ARG A 89 -13.21 6.15 -7.29
CA ARG A 89 -11.98 5.38 -7.13
C ARG A 89 -10.74 6.22 -7.46
N LEU A 90 -9.73 6.11 -6.61
CA LEU A 90 -8.41 6.71 -6.79
C LEU A 90 -7.33 5.65 -6.57
N LEU A 91 -6.45 5.48 -7.55
CA LEU A 91 -5.25 4.66 -7.46
C LEU A 91 -4.02 5.55 -7.58
N VAL A 92 -3.10 5.43 -6.62
CA VAL A 92 -1.79 6.05 -6.65
C VAL A 92 -0.74 4.94 -6.62
N SER A 93 0.15 4.92 -7.59
CA SER A 93 1.22 3.92 -7.69
C SER A 93 2.62 4.51 -7.71
N SER A 94 3.55 3.73 -7.16
CA SER A 94 5.00 3.96 -7.13
C SER A 94 5.50 5.21 -6.38
N SER A 95 4.63 6.10 -5.91
CA SER A 95 5.06 7.26 -5.13
C SER A 95 5.76 6.87 -3.82
N CYS A 96 6.85 7.56 -3.50
CA CYS A 96 7.73 7.22 -2.38
C CYS A 96 8.10 8.44 -1.52
N GLY A 97 7.95 8.34 -0.19
CA GLY A 97 8.32 9.38 0.76
C GLY A 97 7.43 10.64 0.73
N GLU A 98 6.43 10.69 -0.14
CA GLU A 98 5.62 11.88 -0.37
C GLU A 98 4.58 12.15 0.69
N ARG A 99 4.19 13.42 0.83
CA ARG A 99 3.07 13.84 1.68
C ARG A 99 1.83 14.10 0.84
N PHE A 100 0.74 13.40 1.14
CA PHE A 100 -0.56 13.71 0.55
C PHE A 100 -1.01 15.13 0.90
N ARG A 101 -1.55 15.85 -0.09
CA ARG A 101 -2.06 17.22 0.04
C ARG A 101 -3.52 17.34 -0.34
N SER A 102 -4.07 16.36 -1.07
CA SER A 102 -5.42 16.41 -1.59
C SER A 102 -6.47 16.18 -0.50
N PRO A 103 -7.49 17.05 -0.40
CA PRO A 103 -8.68 16.78 0.41
C PRO A 103 -9.39 15.48 0.02
N VAL A 104 -9.21 15.00 -1.22
CA VAL A 104 -9.81 13.74 -1.68
C VAL A 104 -9.39 12.56 -0.79
N ILE A 105 -8.13 12.55 -0.35
CA ILE A 105 -7.56 11.52 0.51
C ILE A 105 -7.63 11.96 1.97
N LEU A 106 -7.14 13.17 2.30
CA LEU A 106 -7.01 13.63 3.69
C LEU A 106 -8.35 13.84 4.40
N GLU A 107 -9.45 14.03 3.67
CA GLU A 107 -10.80 14.12 4.22
C GLU A 107 -11.67 12.91 3.84
N GLY A 108 -11.11 11.91 3.16
CA GLY A 108 -11.80 10.66 2.81
C GLY A 108 -12.96 10.87 1.84
N ARG A 109 -12.80 11.75 0.84
CA ARG A 109 -13.86 12.09 -0.13
C ARG A 109 -14.01 11.08 -1.28
N VAL A 110 -13.01 10.23 -1.49
CA VAL A 110 -13.08 9.11 -2.42
C VAL A 110 -13.62 7.87 -1.71
N LYS A 111 -14.46 7.08 -2.40
CA LYS A 111 -15.03 5.85 -1.83
C LYS A 111 -14.01 4.71 -1.75
N HIS A 112 -13.16 4.58 -2.76
CA HIS A 112 -12.18 3.52 -2.92
C HIS A 112 -10.78 4.10 -3.17
N LEU A 113 -9.87 3.93 -2.22
CA LEU A 113 -8.46 4.30 -2.34
C LEU A 113 -7.58 3.06 -2.50
N ILE A 114 -6.68 3.08 -3.48
CA ILE A 114 -5.67 2.06 -3.72
C ILE A 114 -4.29 2.72 -3.69
N LEU A 115 -3.41 2.20 -2.85
CA LEU A 115 -2.00 2.55 -2.78
C LEU A 115 -1.20 1.35 -3.27
N LEU A 116 -0.62 1.46 -4.47
CA LEU A 116 -0.02 0.34 -5.19
C LEU A 116 1.51 0.53 -5.26
N LEU A 117 2.28 -0.37 -4.64
CA LEU A 117 3.76 -0.31 -4.64
C LEU A 117 4.32 1.03 -4.12
N THR A 118 3.56 1.77 -3.32
CA THR A 118 4.00 3.01 -2.68
C THR A 118 4.84 2.74 -1.45
N SER A 119 5.70 3.66 -1.01
CA SER A 119 6.48 3.46 0.23
C SER A 119 6.70 4.78 0.97
N GLY A 120 6.78 4.75 2.30
CA GLY A 120 7.11 5.93 3.11
C GLY A 120 6.12 7.09 2.99
N LEU A 121 4.88 6.83 2.55
CA LEU A 121 3.87 7.87 2.38
C LEU A 121 3.49 8.52 3.72
N ARG A 122 3.26 9.84 3.66
CA ARG A 122 2.96 10.70 4.81
C ARG A 122 1.57 11.32 4.65
N PHE A 123 0.79 11.30 5.73
CA PHE A 123 -0.56 11.88 5.80
C PHE A 123 -0.62 13.16 6.64
N GLU A 124 0.51 13.55 7.25
CA GLU A 124 0.69 14.71 8.11
C GLU A 124 2.18 15.06 8.19
N GLY A 125 2.53 16.13 8.91
CA GLY A 125 3.92 16.55 9.09
C GLY A 125 4.46 17.40 7.92
N PRO A 126 5.78 17.55 7.79
CA PRO A 126 6.39 18.46 6.83
C PRO A 126 6.14 18.01 5.39
N THR A 127 6.02 18.96 4.48
CA THR A 127 6.06 18.74 3.03
C THR A 127 7.44 18.28 2.58
N SER A 128 7.52 17.74 1.37
CA SER A 128 8.78 17.32 0.75
C SER A 128 9.77 18.48 0.59
N ASN A 129 9.28 19.67 0.24
CA ASN A 129 10.09 20.89 0.20
C ASN A 129 10.61 21.33 1.58
N GLU A 130 9.80 21.20 2.63
CA GLU A 130 10.22 21.50 4.00
C GLU A 130 11.29 20.52 4.49
N LEU A 131 11.16 19.22 4.21
CA LEU A 131 12.19 18.24 4.52
C LEU A 131 13.51 18.54 3.79
N SER A 132 13.46 18.77 2.49
CA SER A 132 14.65 19.09 1.69
C SER A 132 15.33 20.37 2.17
N SER A 133 14.55 21.39 2.52
CA SER A 133 15.08 22.65 3.06
C SER A 133 15.73 22.44 4.42
N ALA A 134 15.07 21.71 5.34
CA ALA A 134 15.60 21.41 6.67
C ALA A 134 16.90 20.59 6.59
N ASN A 135 16.97 19.63 5.66
CA ASN A 135 18.18 18.85 5.42
C ASN A 135 19.33 19.74 4.93
N LYS A 136 19.06 20.63 3.96
CA LYS A 136 20.06 21.58 3.47
C LYS A 136 20.61 22.46 4.60
N GLU A 137 19.73 22.99 5.46
CA GLU A 137 20.16 23.77 6.61
C GLU A 137 20.97 22.94 7.62
N ALA A 138 20.62 21.67 7.83
CA ALA A 138 21.37 20.76 8.70
C ALA A 138 22.77 20.47 8.15
N ILE A 139 22.90 20.28 6.83
CA ILE A 139 24.20 20.16 6.15
C ILE A 139 25.03 21.44 6.34
N GLU A 140 24.43 22.62 6.16
CA GLU A 140 25.10 23.91 6.35
C GLU A 140 25.60 24.11 7.80
N ARG A 141 24.87 23.56 8.79
CA ARG A 141 25.28 23.55 10.21
C ARG A 141 26.30 22.46 10.55
N GLY A 142 26.54 21.50 9.66
CA GLY A 142 27.41 20.33 9.90
C GLY A 142 26.76 19.24 10.76
N GLU A 143 25.43 19.21 10.83
CA GLU A 143 24.61 18.22 11.55
C GLU A 143 24.25 17.01 10.68
N ALA A 144 24.34 17.14 9.35
CA ALA A 144 24.07 16.10 8.36
C ALA A 144 25.14 16.07 7.26
N GLU A 145 25.29 14.93 6.58
CA GLU A 145 26.23 14.76 5.46
C GLU A 145 25.54 14.93 4.11
N ALA A 146 26.15 15.71 3.21
CA ALA A 146 25.68 15.83 1.84
C ALA A 146 26.10 14.60 1.01
N ASN A 147 25.15 14.01 0.29
CA ASN A 147 25.39 12.88 -0.60
C ASN A 147 25.66 13.38 -2.03
N TYR A 148 26.69 12.84 -2.68
CA TYR A 148 27.06 13.21 -4.03
C TYR A 148 27.22 11.98 -4.90
N ILE A 149 26.77 12.07 -6.16
CA ILE A 149 27.15 11.14 -7.22
C ILE A 149 28.16 11.80 -8.15
N THR A 150 29.11 11.01 -8.65
CA THR A 150 30.04 11.45 -9.68
C THR A 150 29.47 11.11 -11.04
N VAL A 151 29.18 12.13 -11.85
CA VAL A 151 28.66 11.97 -13.21
C VAL A 151 29.83 11.95 -14.19
N ARG A 152 29.83 10.98 -15.12
CA ARG A 152 30.88 10.78 -16.14
C ARG A 152 32.29 10.60 -15.56
N GLU A 153 32.39 9.78 -14.50
CA GLU A 153 33.65 9.44 -13.84
C GLU A 153 34.73 9.00 -14.85
N GLY A 154 35.95 9.55 -14.72
CA GLY A 154 37.09 9.25 -15.59
C GLY A 154 37.11 9.98 -16.92
N THR A 155 36.21 10.94 -17.15
CA THR A 155 36.17 11.77 -18.38
C THR A 155 36.51 13.24 -18.09
N PRO A 156 36.87 14.04 -19.12
CA PRO A 156 37.05 15.49 -18.95
C PRO A 156 35.78 16.24 -18.50
N GLU A 157 34.60 15.61 -18.56
CA GLU A 157 33.31 16.19 -18.15
C GLU A 157 32.86 15.71 -16.76
N GLU A 158 33.76 15.06 -16.00
CA GLU A 158 33.49 14.59 -14.64
C GLU A 158 33.07 15.75 -13.73
N HIS A 159 31.92 15.61 -13.06
CA HIS A 159 31.47 16.54 -12.04
C HIS A 159 30.63 15.83 -10.97
N LYS A 160 30.54 16.44 -9.80
CA LYS A 160 29.71 15.94 -8.70
C LYS A 160 28.34 16.61 -8.74
N VAL A 161 27.31 15.81 -8.53
CA VAL A 161 25.93 16.27 -8.35
C VAL A 161 25.50 15.87 -6.95
N GLU A 162 24.99 16.84 -6.19
CA GLU A 162 24.39 16.58 -4.88
C GLU A 162 23.03 15.87 -5.09
N ILE A 163 22.80 14.80 -4.34
CA ILE A 163 21.56 14.03 -4.40
C ILE A 163 20.84 14.16 -3.06
N VAL A 164 19.61 14.66 -3.12
CA VAL A 164 18.68 14.66 -1.99
C VAL A 164 17.72 13.50 -2.17
N SER A 165 17.86 12.47 -1.34
CA SER A 165 16.94 11.33 -1.31
C SER A 165 15.73 11.68 -0.43
N LEU A 166 14.64 12.13 -1.04
CA LEU A 166 13.40 12.41 -0.31
C LEU A 166 12.88 11.19 0.46
N PRO A 167 12.86 9.96 -0.09
CA PRO A 167 12.48 8.77 0.67
C PRO A 167 13.29 8.59 1.95
N SER A 168 14.61 8.84 1.92
CA SER A 168 15.46 8.74 3.11
C SER A 168 15.13 9.80 4.15
N LEU A 169 14.90 11.05 3.74
CA LEU A 169 14.51 12.12 4.66
C LEU A 169 13.14 11.87 5.29
N ALA A 170 12.19 11.37 4.50
CA ALA A 170 10.87 10.98 4.97
C ALA A 170 10.97 9.83 5.98
N PHE A 171 11.79 8.82 5.69
CA PHE A 171 12.04 7.68 6.57
C PHE A 171 12.60 8.12 7.93
N ASP A 172 13.62 8.99 7.94
CA ASP A 172 14.22 9.50 9.18
C ASP A 172 13.19 10.28 10.02
N TRP A 173 12.40 11.14 9.38
CA TRP A 173 11.33 11.88 10.06
C TRP A 173 10.25 10.96 10.63
N LEU A 174 9.81 9.98 9.85
CA LEU A 174 8.79 9.00 10.24
C LEU A 174 9.27 8.16 11.43
N LYS A 175 10.49 7.65 11.35
CA LYS A 175 11.10 6.86 12.42
C LYS A 175 11.18 7.67 13.70
N ASP A 176 11.66 8.91 13.65
CA ASP A 176 11.70 9.77 14.83
C ASP A 176 10.29 10.04 15.37
N LYS A 177 9.30 10.32 14.52
CA LYS A 177 7.91 10.55 14.96
C LYS A 177 7.31 9.35 15.71
N TYR A 178 7.44 8.14 15.18
CA TYR A 178 6.72 6.98 15.72
C TYR A 178 7.49 6.17 16.77
N THR A 179 8.80 6.41 16.92
CA THR A 179 9.63 5.72 17.93
C THR A 179 10.03 6.62 19.10
N ASN A 180 9.89 7.94 18.99
CA ASN A 180 10.27 8.89 20.03
C ASN A 180 9.07 9.27 20.93
N PRO A 181 9.05 8.87 22.21
CA PRO A 181 7.91 9.13 23.11
C PRO A 181 7.69 10.62 23.42
N ASP A 182 8.70 11.47 23.24
CA ASP A 182 8.58 12.92 23.44
C ASP A 182 7.89 13.62 22.26
N ARG A 183 7.79 12.94 21.11
CA ARG A 183 7.01 13.39 19.94
C ARG A 183 5.62 12.78 19.98
N SER A 184 4.85 13.19 20.99
CA SER A 184 3.39 13.01 20.94
C SER A 184 2.80 13.95 19.91
N SER A 185 1.89 13.46 19.08
CA SER A 185 0.98 14.36 18.36
C SER A 185 -0.38 13.70 18.22
N ASP A 186 -1.39 14.37 18.76
CA ASP A 186 -2.74 14.27 18.21
C ASP A 186 -2.67 14.47 16.67
N PRO A 187 -3.57 13.84 15.90
CA PRO A 187 -3.62 14.02 14.46
C PRO A 187 -3.60 15.50 14.08
N GLU A 188 -2.72 15.89 13.15
CA GLU A 188 -2.67 17.28 12.65
C GLU A 188 -3.90 17.60 11.78
N THR A 189 -4.50 16.59 11.18
CA THR A 189 -5.62 16.72 10.26
C THR A 189 -6.93 16.94 11.03
N PRO A 190 -7.70 18.01 10.73
CA PRO A 190 -9.01 18.21 11.34
C PRO A 190 -9.97 17.05 11.07
N VAL A 191 -10.91 16.84 12.00
CA VAL A 191 -11.97 15.84 11.81
C VAL A 191 -12.84 16.24 10.60
N PRO A 192 -12.97 15.39 9.57
CA PRO A 192 -13.81 15.70 8.42
C PRO A 192 -15.30 15.67 8.81
N GLU A 193 -16.11 16.54 8.19
CA GLU A 193 -17.57 16.56 8.42
C GLU A 193 -18.26 15.31 7.86
N LEU A 194 -17.70 14.72 6.79
CA LEU A 194 -18.25 13.58 6.10
C LEU A 194 -17.13 12.73 5.51
N VAL A 195 -17.19 11.42 5.76
CA VAL A 195 -16.24 10.43 5.25
C VAL A 195 -16.98 9.50 4.30
N TYR A 196 -16.49 9.39 3.06
CA TYR A 196 -17.03 8.52 2.02
C TYR A 196 -16.19 7.27 1.79
N MET A 197 -14.92 7.27 2.21
CA MET A 197 -14.02 6.13 2.02
C MET A 197 -14.55 4.90 2.76
N GLU A 198 -14.79 3.84 2.00
CA GLU A 198 -15.28 2.55 2.49
C GLU A 198 -14.32 1.40 2.14
N ILE A 199 -13.47 1.59 1.13
CA ILE A 199 -12.55 0.57 0.62
C ILE A 199 -11.14 1.15 0.59
N LEU A 200 -10.22 0.47 1.26
CA LEU A 200 -8.79 0.77 1.24
C LEU A 200 -8.02 -0.48 0.81
N GLU A 201 -7.15 -0.30 -0.17
CA GLU A 201 -6.19 -1.32 -0.60
C GLU A 201 -4.77 -0.75 -0.52
N ILE A 202 -3.86 -1.46 0.13
CA ILE A 202 -2.45 -1.09 0.21
C ILE A 202 -1.63 -2.33 -0.16
N LEU A 203 -0.92 -2.24 -1.28
CA LEU A 203 -0.49 -3.41 -2.04
C LEU A 203 1.03 -3.44 -2.24
N GLU A 204 1.68 -4.31 -1.46
CA GLU A 204 3.13 -4.41 -1.31
C GLU A 204 3.79 -3.09 -0.90
N ASN A 205 5.10 -3.13 -0.62
CA ASN A 205 5.90 -1.99 -0.18
C ASN A 205 5.32 -1.33 1.07
N ASP A 206 5.81 -1.70 2.25
CA ASP A 206 5.47 -1.04 3.52
C ASP A 206 3.97 -1.01 3.88
N ALA A 207 3.16 -1.90 3.30
CA ALA A 207 1.70 -1.80 3.37
C ALA A 207 1.11 -1.73 4.80
N LEU A 208 1.67 -2.48 5.75
CA LEU A 208 1.27 -2.46 7.17
C LEU A 208 1.75 -1.20 7.87
N ASP A 209 2.96 -0.76 7.53
CA ASP A 209 3.56 0.48 8.00
C ASP A 209 2.74 1.69 7.52
N THR A 210 2.40 1.78 6.23
CA THR A 210 1.49 2.81 5.67
C THR A 210 0.11 2.75 6.31
N PHE A 211 -0.49 1.56 6.44
CA PHE A 211 -1.78 1.42 7.10
C PHE A 211 -1.77 1.96 8.54
N THR A 212 -0.73 1.61 9.30
CA THR A 212 -0.56 2.06 10.69
C THR A 212 -0.45 3.58 10.76
N ARG A 213 0.41 4.18 9.93
CA ARG A 213 0.57 5.65 9.86
C ARG A 213 -0.71 6.35 9.43
N MET A 214 -1.42 5.82 8.43
CA MET A 214 -2.70 6.38 7.98
C MET A 214 -3.73 6.34 9.11
N THR A 215 -3.78 5.25 9.88
CA THR A 215 -4.71 5.14 11.02
C THR A 215 -4.43 6.19 12.07
N LEU A 216 -3.14 6.41 12.40
CA LEU A 216 -2.74 7.39 13.41
C LEU A 216 -3.04 8.82 12.94
N ALA A 217 -2.79 9.14 11.67
CA ALA A 217 -3.00 10.48 11.12
C ALA A 217 -4.46 10.77 10.74
N LEU A 218 -5.22 9.75 10.33
CA LEU A 218 -6.57 9.86 9.77
C LEU A 218 -7.56 8.85 10.40
N PRO A 219 -7.72 8.82 11.74
CA PRO A 219 -8.45 7.75 12.43
C PRO A 219 -9.93 7.65 12.04
N TYR A 220 -10.58 8.77 11.73
CA TYR A 220 -11.99 8.79 11.33
C TYR A 220 -12.24 8.20 9.93
N ILE A 221 -11.24 8.28 9.06
CA ILE A 221 -11.29 7.70 7.72
C ILE A 221 -11.13 6.19 7.82
N VAL A 222 -10.07 5.74 8.51
CA VAL A 222 -9.79 4.31 8.69
C VAL A 222 -10.90 3.61 9.49
N GLY A 223 -11.47 4.29 10.50
CA GLY A 223 -12.59 3.76 11.28
C GLY A 223 -13.88 3.53 10.47
N ASN A 224 -14.04 4.17 9.30
CA ASN A 224 -15.22 4.03 8.44
C ASN A 224 -15.13 2.84 7.46
N LEU A 225 -13.95 2.22 7.31
CA LEU A 225 -13.71 1.19 6.31
C LEU A 225 -14.64 -0.02 6.46
N LYS A 226 -15.16 -0.49 5.32
CA LYS A 226 -15.96 -1.71 5.19
C LYS A 226 -15.16 -2.84 4.53
N THR A 227 -14.20 -2.49 3.67
CA THR A 227 -13.27 -3.42 3.04
C THR A 227 -11.84 -2.92 3.20
N LEU A 228 -10.95 -3.82 3.60
CA LEU A 228 -9.52 -3.58 3.73
C LEU A 228 -8.77 -4.71 3.03
N ASN A 229 -7.92 -4.35 2.07
CA ASN A 229 -6.99 -5.27 1.42
C ASN A 229 -5.56 -4.85 1.73
N LEU A 230 -4.83 -5.70 2.45
CA LEU A 230 -3.42 -5.48 2.75
C LEU A 230 -2.60 -6.61 2.14
N ARG A 231 -1.57 -6.24 1.40
CA ARG A 231 -0.59 -7.19 0.85
C ARG A 231 0.81 -6.78 1.30
N SER A 232 1.44 -7.65 2.08
CA SER A 232 2.79 -7.45 2.62
C SER A 232 3.56 -8.76 2.48
N SER A 233 4.20 -8.96 1.32
CA SER A 233 4.90 -10.21 0.99
C SER A 233 6.33 -10.01 0.51
N ASN A 234 6.85 -8.78 0.54
CA ASN A 234 8.19 -8.44 0.08
C ASN A 234 9.18 -7.92 1.15
N GLY A 235 8.75 -7.68 2.39
CA GLY A 235 9.63 -7.53 3.56
C GLY A 235 9.96 -6.10 3.94
N HIS A 236 9.24 -5.13 3.38
CA HIS A 236 9.44 -3.70 3.62
C HIS A 236 8.63 -3.14 4.80
N ASP A 237 8.00 -3.99 5.60
CA ASP A 237 7.19 -3.58 6.75
C ASP A 237 7.92 -3.69 8.08
N PHE A 238 7.42 -2.95 9.07
CA PHE A 238 7.96 -2.83 10.44
C PHE A 238 9.34 -2.18 10.53
N GLN A 239 9.73 -1.45 9.48
CA GLN A 239 10.93 -0.61 9.49
C GLN A 239 10.64 0.76 10.12
N LEU A 240 9.40 1.23 10.01
CA LEU A 240 8.95 2.56 10.41
C LEU A 240 8.01 2.56 11.61
N THR A 241 7.15 1.56 11.73
CA THR A 241 6.23 1.43 12.86
C THR A 241 6.41 0.09 13.57
N PRO A 242 6.35 0.04 14.93
CA PRO A 242 6.38 -1.23 15.64
C PRO A 242 5.15 -2.09 15.29
N LYS A 243 5.34 -3.41 15.12
CA LYS A 243 4.24 -4.35 14.84
C LYS A 243 3.12 -4.30 15.88
N GLU A 244 3.43 -3.92 17.12
CA GLU A 244 2.46 -3.79 18.21
C GLU A 244 1.38 -2.76 17.88
N MET A 245 1.73 -1.67 17.18
CA MET A 245 0.75 -0.68 16.75
C MET A 245 -0.27 -1.31 15.79
N PHE A 246 0.20 -2.06 14.78
CA PHE A 246 -0.68 -2.76 13.85
C PHE A 246 -1.60 -3.76 14.58
N HIS A 247 -1.03 -4.54 15.52
CA HIS A 247 -1.78 -5.48 16.35
C HIS A 247 -2.84 -4.81 17.22
N GLU A 248 -2.57 -3.61 17.74
CA GLU A 248 -3.52 -2.87 18.57
C GLU A 248 -4.62 -2.23 17.72
N ILE A 249 -4.29 -1.71 16.53
CA ILE A 249 -5.22 -1.00 15.64
C ILE A 249 -6.22 -1.95 14.99
N LEU A 250 -5.75 -3.04 14.39
CA LEU A 250 -6.58 -3.88 13.52
C LEU A 250 -7.86 -4.43 14.21
N PRO A 251 -7.81 -4.92 15.47
CA PRO A 251 -9.00 -5.36 16.20
C PRO A 251 -10.03 -4.25 16.48
N GLN A 252 -9.64 -2.96 16.39
CA GLN A 252 -10.53 -1.83 16.64
C GLN A 252 -11.41 -1.49 15.44
N LEU A 253 -11.16 -2.06 14.25
CA LEU A 253 -11.94 -1.84 13.03
C LEU A 253 -13.27 -2.62 13.07
N THR A 254 -14.14 -2.25 14.01
CA THR A 254 -15.41 -2.94 14.28
C THR A 254 -16.44 -2.80 13.15
N GLU A 255 -16.26 -1.84 12.25
CA GLU A 255 -17.11 -1.62 11.09
C GLU A 255 -16.70 -2.46 9.87
N LEU A 256 -15.49 -3.03 9.89
CA LEU A 256 -14.94 -3.80 8.77
C LEU A 256 -15.74 -5.08 8.53
N LYS A 257 -16.08 -5.34 7.27
CA LYS A 257 -16.85 -6.53 6.84
C LYS A 257 -16.02 -7.49 6.00
N THR A 258 -15.12 -6.96 5.18
CA THR A 258 -14.26 -7.75 4.31
C THR A 258 -12.80 -7.43 4.64
N PHE A 259 -12.05 -8.46 4.99
CA PHE A 259 -10.61 -8.36 5.16
C PHE A 259 -9.91 -9.31 4.20
N VAL A 260 -9.09 -8.75 3.32
CA VAL A 260 -8.20 -9.47 2.43
C VAL A 260 -6.78 -9.24 2.95
N PHE A 261 -6.07 -10.32 3.24
CA PHE A 261 -4.74 -10.25 3.82
C PHE A 261 -3.81 -11.26 3.19
N THR A 262 -2.83 -10.73 2.45
CA THR A 262 -1.71 -11.50 1.89
C THR A 262 -0.46 -11.15 2.67
N VAL A 263 0.15 -12.12 3.35
CA VAL A 263 1.23 -11.86 4.29
C VAL A 263 2.35 -12.91 4.19
N GLY A 264 3.58 -12.42 4.06
CA GLY A 264 4.78 -13.25 4.07
C GLY A 264 5.24 -13.66 5.46
N ASP A 265 6.24 -14.54 5.51
CA ASP A 265 6.99 -14.88 6.72
C ASP A 265 8.44 -14.38 6.55
N ILE A 266 8.55 -13.06 6.50
CA ILE A 266 9.74 -12.33 6.04
C ILE A 266 10.23 -11.29 7.05
N PHE A 267 9.44 -11.05 8.09
CA PHE A 267 9.76 -10.05 9.08
C PHE A 267 10.82 -10.58 10.06
N ASP A 268 11.46 -9.68 10.82
CA ASP A 268 12.35 -10.08 11.92
C ASP A 268 11.57 -10.66 13.10
N GLU A 269 10.27 -10.38 13.14
CA GLU A 269 9.34 -10.77 14.17
C GLU A 269 8.76 -12.15 13.93
N ALA A 270 9.53 -13.18 14.28
CA ALA A 270 9.17 -14.60 14.12
C ALA A 270 7.77 -14.97 14.68
N ASP A 271 7.27 -14.24 15.68
CA ASP A 271 5.97 -14.50 16.29
C ASP A 271 4.80 -13.76 15.61
N PHE A 272 5.06 -12.85 14.67
CA PHE A 272 4.03 -12.01 14.03
C PHE A 272 2.95 -12.86 13.36
N LEU A 273 3.33 -13.61 12.31
CA LEU A 273 2.39 -14.44 11.56
C LEU A 273 1.83 -15.59 12.43
N PRO A 274 2.62 -16.36 13.20
CA PRO A 274 2.11 -17.41 14.08
C PRO A 274 1.04 -16.97 15.08
N LEU A 275 1.11 -15.75 15.61
CA LEU A 275 0.17 -15.24 16.61
C LEU A 275 -0.93 -14.34 16.04
N PHE A 276 -0.94 -14.11 14.72
CA PHE A 276 -1.82 -13.15 14.08
C PHE A 276 -3.32 -13.44 14.21
N TYR A 277 -3.71 -14.70 14.40
CA TYR A 277 -5.12 -15.07 14.62
C TYR A 277 -5.79 -14.28 15.75
N LYS A 278 -5.03 -13.76 16.72
CA LYS A 278 -5.61 -12.94 17.80
C LYS A 278 -6.07 -11.55 17.38
N GLN A 279 -5.64 -11.09 16.20
CA GLN A 279 -5.68 -9.68 15.81
C GLN A 279 -6.71 -9.38 14.72
N PHE A 280 -7.42 -10.38 14.22
CA PHE A 280 -8.43 -10.16 13.19
C PHE A 280 -9.55 -9.22 13.68
N PRO A 281 -10.06 -8.32 12.82
CA PRO A 281 -11.17 -7.46 13.18
C PRO A 281 -12.42 -8.29 13.53
N PRO A 282 -13.11 -8.01 14.65
CA PRO A 282 -14.04 -8.95 15.26
C PRO A 282 -15.33 -9.18 14.47
N ASN A 283 -15.71 -8.23 13.60
CA ASN A 283 -17.02 -8.20 12.94
C ASN A 283 -16.97 -8.54 11.44
N ILE A 284 -15.85 -9.05 10.94
CA ILE A 284 -15.73 -9.43 9.53
C ILE A 284 -16.71 -10.55 9.20
N SER A 285 -17.39 -10.40 8.07
CA SER A 285 -18.20 -11.45 7.46
C SER A 285 -17.45 -12.21 6.38
N THR A 286 -16.33 -11.67 5.91
CA THR A 286 -15.52 -12.25 4.83
C THR A 286 -14.05 -12.08 5.14
N LEU A 287 -13.34 -13.21 5.18
CA LEU A 287 -11.89 -13.27 5.34
C LEU A 287 -11.29 -13.94 4.11
N ARG A 288 -10.33 -13.29 3.46
CA ARG A 288 -9.49 -13.88 2.42
C ARG A 288 -8.05 -13.80 2.88
N PHE A 289 -7.50 -14.93 3.31
CA PHE A 289 -6.17 -15.01 3.88
C PHE A 289 -5.24 -15.81 2.98
N ARG A 290 -4.09 -15.22 2.65
CA ARG A 290 -3.00 -15.88 1.95
C ARG A 290 -1.70 -15.72 2.73
N GLY A 291 -1.09 -16.82 3.13
CA GLY A 291 0.06 -16.83 4.02
C GLY A 291 1.22 -17.70 3.55
N SER A 292 2.28 -17.73 4.37
CA SER A 292 3.44 -18.60 4.18
C SER A 292 3.18 -20.06 4.53
N VAL A 293 3.80 -20.98 3.78
CA VAL A 293 3.83 -22.43 4.07
C VAL A 293 4.42 -22.75 5.45
N SER A 294 5.25 -21.87 6.00
CA SER A 294 5.83 -22.02 7.34
C SER A 294 4.77 -22.01 8.45
N LEU A 295 3.63 -21.33 8.24
CA LEU A 295 2.57 -21.23 9.23
C LEU A 295 1.98 -22.61 9.58
N ALA A 296 1.85 -23.50 8.58
CA ALA A 296 1.37 -24.86 8.78
C ALA A 296 2.29 -25.71 9.70
N LYS A 297 3.56 -25.32 9.81
CA LYS A 297 4.58 -25.98 10.65
C LYS A 297 4.78 -25.28 12.00
N SER A 298 4.10 -24.15 12.22
CA SER A 298 4.22 -23.38 13.45
C SER A 298 3.73 -24.18 14.66
N GLU A 299 4.44 -24.06 15.78
CA GLU A 299 3.96 -24.58 17.07
C GLU A 299 2.64 -23.95 17.54
N HIS A 300 2.23 -22.83 16.93
CA HIS A 300 0.97 -22.16 17.20
C HIS A 300 -0.16 -22.55 16.26
N TRP A 301 0.07 -23.42 15.26
CA TRP A 301 -0.97 -23.83 14.31
C TRP A 301 -2.22 -24.41 15.01
N ASN A 302 -2.05 -25.21 16.06
CA ASN A 302 -3.17 -25.72 16.85
C ASN A 302 -4.04 -24.61 17.45
N LYS A 303 -3.46 -23.46 17.78
CA LYS A 303 -4.22 -22.31 18.29
C LYS A 303 -5.05 -21.63 17.20
N TRP A 304 -4.58 -21.64 15.95
CA TRP A 304 -5.39 -21.25 14.80
C TRP A 304 -6.61 -22.17 14.64
N LEU A 305 -6.39 -23.48 14.67
CA LEU A 305 -7.46 -24.47 14.59
C LEU A 305 -8.50 -24.28 15.71
N GLU A 306 -8.05 -24.11 16.95
CA GLU A 306 -8.92 -23.87 18.11
C GLU A 306 -9.71 -22.56 17.99
N ALA A 307 -9.07 -21.48 17.57
CA ALA A 307 -9.72 -20.18 17.38
C ALA A 307 -10.81 -20.27 16.30
N PHE A 308 -10.46 -20.75 15.10
CA PHE A 308 -11.41 -20.85 14.00
C PHE A 308 -12.56 -21.84 14.27
N ALA A 309 -12.33 -22.90 15.06
CA ALA A 309 -13.40 -23.79 15.52
C ALA A 309 -14.37 -23.13 16.50
N ASN A 310 -13.95 -22.11 17.25
CA ASN A 310 -14.76 -21.45 18.26
C ASN A 310 -15.81 -20.52 17.60
N PRO A 311 -17.12 -20.74 17.80
CA PRO A 311 -18.17 -19.86 17.25
C PRO A 311 -18.13 -18.41 17.77
N GLU A 312 -17.56 -18.18 18.96
CA GLU A 312 -17.39 -16.82 19.51
C GLU A 312 -16.25 -16.05 18.84
N TYR A 313 -15.34 -16.75 18.17
CA TYR A 313 -14.24 -16.15 17.43
C TYR A 313 -14.67 -15.87 15.99
N LEU A 314 -14.65 -14.59 15.61
CA LEU A 314 -15.20 -14.08 14.34
C LEU A 314 -16.65 -14.54 14.12
N PRO A 315 -17.59 -14.18 15.01
CA PRO A 315 -18.93 -14.76 15.04
C PRO A 315 -19.77 -14.46 13.80
N ASN A 316 -19.41 -13.43 13.04
CA ASN A 316 -20.12 -13.01 11.83
C ASN A 316 -19.53 -13.60 10.53
N LEU A 317 -18.46 -14.39 10.62
CA LEU A 317 -17.78 -14.93 9.46
C LEU A 317 -18.71 -15.88 8.69
N THR A 318 -18.93 -15.60 7.41
CA THR A 318 -19.80 -16.41 6.53
C THR A 318 -19.07 -16.88 5.27
N ARG A 319 -17.97 -16.22 4.89
CA ARG A 319 -17.15 -16.56 3.74
C ARG A 319 -15.68 -16.58 4.12
N LEU A 320 -14.96 -17.62 3.71
CA LEU A 320 -13.55 -17.80 3.98
C LEU A 320 -12.81 -18.30 2.74
N SER A 321 -11.72 -17.63 2.40
CA SER A 321 -10.65 -18.17 1.56
C SER A 321 -9.38 -18.26 2.41
N PHE A 322 -8.69 -19.40 2.38
CA PHE A 322 -7.48 -19.61 3.17
C PHE A 322 -6.47 -20.43 2.36
N VAL A 323 -5.33 -19.82 2.05
CA VAL A 323 -4.25 -20.41 1.23
C VAL A 323 -2.91 -20.20 1.92
N LEU A 324 -2.06 -21.22 1.90
CA LEU A 324 -0.70 -21.17 2.44
C LEU A 324 0.27 -21.65 1.37
N ASP A 325 0.66 -20.75 0.47
CA ASP A 325 1.47 -21.06 -0.72
C ASP A 325 2.69 -20.15 -0.88
N LEU A 326 2.88 -19.15 -0.01
CA LEU A 326 4.06 -18.30 -0.04
C LEU A 326 5.25 -19.02 0.62
N ALA A 327 6.46 -18.84 0.08
CA ALA A 327 7.66 -19.42 0.68
C ALA A 327 8.87 -18.49 0.52
N TYR A 328 9.79 -18.61 1.47
CA TYR A 328 10.97 -17.76 1.58
C TYR A 328 12.20 -18.62 1.90
N ASP A 329 13.36 -18.17 1.45
CA ASP A 329 14.66 -18.75 1.80
C ASP A 329 15.01 -18.39 3.25
N ASP A 330 15.80 -19.26 3.91
CA ASP A 330 16.39 -18.92 5.20
C ASP A 330 17.28 -17.68 5.04
N LYS A 331 17.26 -16.78 6.04
CA LYS A 331 18.07 -15.56 6.03
C LYS A 331 19.56 -15.90 5.86
N GLU A 332 20.12 -15.70 4.66
CA GLU A 332 21.57 -15.81 4.47
C GLU A 332 22.28 -14.73 5.31
N LYS A 333 23.43 -15.11 5.88
CA LYS A 333 24.32 -14.20 6.64
C LYS A 333 25.01 -13.21 5.69
N GLY A 334 24.27 -12.24 5.15
CA GLY A 334 24.88 -11.29 4.22
C GLY A 334 23.92 -10.36 3.48
N GLY A 335 23.18 -9.52 4.21
CA GLY A 335 22.76 -8.21 3.71
C GLY A 335 21.56 -8.18 2.77
N GLY A 336 20.37 -8.36 3.35
CA GLY A 336 19.06 -8.01 2.79
C GLY A 336 18.01 -8.32 3.84
N GLU A 337 17.19 -7.35 4.23
CA GLU A 337 16.12 -7.52 5.20
C GLU A 337 15.06 -8.48 4.64
N GLY A 338 14.78 -9.58 5.35
CA GLY A 338 13.86 -10.64 4.93
C GLY A 338 14.47 -11.77 4.10
N GLY A 339 13.93 -12.99 4.27
CA GLY A 339 14.29 -14.13 3.43
C GLY A 339 13.84 -13.91 1.98
N ARG A 340 14.68 -14.25 0.99
CA ARG A 340 14.32 -14.08 -0.42
C ARG A 340 13.10 -14.93 -0.76
N LYS A 341 12.10 -14.34 -1.42
CA LYS A 341 10.93 -15.09 -1.89
C LYS A 341 11.33 -16.18 -2.88
N ARG A 342 10.78 -17.38 -2.71
CA ARG A 342 11.03 -18.54 -3.55
C ARG A 342 9.74 -19.33 -3.81
N ARG A 343 9.81 -20.23 -4.77
CA ARG A 343 8.72 -21.19 -4.99
C ARG A 343 8.72 -22.23 -3.85
N PRO A 344 7.55 -22.57 -3.27
CA PRO A 344 7.45 -23.64 -2.29
C PRO A 344 7.77 -25.01 -2.92
N THR A 345 8.31 -25.94 -2.13
CA THR A 345 8.46 -27.33 -2.57
C THR A 345 7.10 -28.03 -2.64
N GLU A 346 7.03 -29.16 -3.35
CA GLU A 346 5.79 -29.93 -3.43
C GLU A 346 5.38 -30.49 -2.05
N GLU A 347 6.34 -30.90 -1.23
CA GLU A 347 6.09 -31.35 0.14
C GLU A 347 5.54 -30.22 1.02
N GLU A 348 6.12 -29.02 0.95
CA GLU A 348 5.63 -27.85 1.70
C GLU A 348 4.19 -27.50 1.29
N LEU A 349 3.88 -27.54 0.00
CA LEU A 349 2.52 -27.31 -0.49
C LEU A 349 1.55 -28.40 -0.02
N LYS A 350 1.93 -29.68 -0.05
CA LYS A 350 1.08 -30.79 0.44
C LYS A 350 0.77 -30.64 1.93
N GLU A 351 1.79 -30.38 2.74
CA GLU A 351 1.65 -30.17 4.18
C GLU A 351 0.75 -28.96 4.47
N SER A 352 0.96 -27.86 3.75
CA SER A 352 0.18 -26.63 3.91
C SER A 352 -1.27 -26.79 3.49
N LYS A 353 -1.54 -27.48 2.37
CA LYS A 353 -2.91 -27.78 1.93
C LYS A 353 -3.62 -28.72 2.88
N LYS A 354 -2.92 -29.73 3.41
CA LYS A 354 -3.44 -30.61 4.46
C LYS A 354 -3.81 -29.82 5.72
N ALA A 355 -2.96 -28.88 6.16
CA ALA A 355 -3.26 -28.02 7.29
C ALA A 355 -4.50 -27.15 7.03
N CYS A 356 -4.61 -26.53 5.86
CA CYS A 356 -5.80 -25.76 5.48
C CYS A 356 -7.08 -26.61 5.49
N ARG A 357 -7.02 -27.87 5.02
CA ARG A 357 -8.16 -28.81 5.09
C ARG A 357 -8.55 -29.11 6.53
N GLU A 358 -7.59 -29.37 7.42
CA GLU A 358 -7.89 -29.58 8.85
C GLU A 358 -8.58 -28.34 9.44
N LEU A 359 -8.13 -27.14 9.09
CA LEU A 359 -8.79 -25.90 9.52
C LEU A 359 -10.25 -25.85 9.05
N PHE A 360 -10.54 -26.19 7.80
CA PHE A 360 -11.91 -26.23 7.27
C PHE A 360 -12.78 -27.29 7.96
N GLU A 361 -12.26 -28.50 8.16
CA GLU A 361 -12.97 -29.59 8.85
C GLU A 361 -13.39 -29.18 10.27
N ARG A 362 -12.54 -28.45 10.99
CA ARG A 362 -12.83 -27.96 12.36
C ARG A 362 -13.94 -26.91 12.41
N MET A 363 -14.29 -26.31 11.27
CA MET A 363 -15.32 -25.27 11.16
C MET A 363 -16.62 -25.76 10.54
N GLU A 364 -16.77 -27.05 10.19
CA GLU A 364 -17.97 -27.57 9.50
C GLU A 364 -19.28 -27.22 10.22
N SER A 365 -19.26 -27.18 11.56
CA SER A 365 -20.43 -26.84 12.37
C SER A 365 -20.84 -25.37 12.31
N ARG A 366 -20.02 -24.49 11.71
CA ARG A 366 -20.23 -23.04 11.63
C ARG A 366 -20.92 -22.58 10.34
N GLU A 367 -21.20 -23.48 9.41
CA GLU A 367 -21.88 -23.18 8.13
C GLU A 367 -21.18 -22.07 7.29
N ILE A 368 -19.85 -21.95 7.40
CA ILE A 368 -19.04 -20.98 6.65
C ILE A 368 -18.83 -21.48 5.23
N ALA A 369 -19.09 -20.64 4.22
CA ALA A 369 -18.77 -20.94 2.83
C ALA A 369 -17.26 -20.83 2.58
N ILE A 370 -16.64 -21.94 2.18
CA ILE A 370 -15.24 -21.97 1.76
C ILE A 370 -15.16 -21.64 0.26
N GLU A 371 -14.43 -20.57 -0.07
CA GLU A 371 -14.28 -20.05 -1.43
C GLU A 371 -12.81 -20.14 -1.87
N ALA A 372 -12.57 -20.37 -3.16
CA ALA A 372 -11.23 -20.26 -3.73
C ALA A 372 -10.68 -18.85 -3.52
N PHE A 373 -9.38 -18.75 -3.19
CA PHE A 373 -8.74 -17.44 -3.06
C PHE A 373 -8.58 -16.82 -4.44
N HIS A 374 -9.10 -15.60 -4.60
CA HIS A 374 -8.99 -14.84 -5.83
C HIS A 374 -8.29 -13.51 -5.53
N ASP A 375 -7.17 -13.30 -6.22
CA ASP A 375 -6.30 -12.13 -6.14
C ASP A 375 -6.41 -11.35 -7.44
N GLU A 376 -7.37 -10.43 -7.52
CA GLU A 376 -7.63 -9.61 -8.73
C GLU A 376 -6.34 -8.89 -9.17
N TRP A 377 -5.55 -8.41 -8.20
CA TRP A 377 -4.30 -7.71 -8.47
C TRP A 377 -3.21 -8.59 -9.06
N ALA A 378 -3.09 -9.86 -8.63
CA ALA A 378 -2.14 -10.78 -9.24
C ALA A 378 -2.55 -11.19 -10.66
N GLU A 379 -3.81 -11.00 -11.06
CA GLU A 379 -4.25 -11.16 -12.44
C GLU A 379 -3.95 -9.93 -13.30
N GLU A 380 -4.02 -8.74 -12.71
CA GLU A 380 -3.83 -7.45 -13.38
C GLU A 380 -2.37 -6.99 -13.45
N SER A 381 -1.52 -7.37 -12.49
CA SER A 381 -0.13 -6.91 -12.37
C SER A 381 0.87 -8.06 -12.35
N VAL A 382 1.91 -7.93 -13.17
CA VAL A 382 3.06 -8.86 -13.20
C VAL A 382 3.95 -8.74 -11.96
N SER A 383 3.83 -7.64 -11.22
CA SER A 383 4.59 -7.41 -9.98
C SER A 383 4.13 -8.30 -8.83
N PHE A 384 2.98 -8.98 -8.98
CA PHE A 384 2.36 -9.76 -7.94
C PHE A 384 2.32 -11.24 -8.29
N ASP A 385 2.84 -12.05 -7.37
CA ASP A 385 2.72 -13.50 -7.49
C ASP A 385 1.26 -13.92 -7.42
N LYS A 386 0.85 -14.71 -8.41
CA LYS A 386 -0.41 -15.46 -8.40
C LYS A 386 -0.34 -16.56 -7.34
N VAL A 387 -1.51 -17.05 -6.92
CA VAL A 387 -1.58 -18.31 -6.15
C VAL A 387 -0.83 -19.39 -6.92
N ASP A 388 0.02 -20.18 -6.24
CA ASP A 388 0.79 -21.25 -6.90
C ASP A 388 -0.19 -22.15 -7.67
N GLU A 389 0.00 -22.27 -8.98
CA GLU A 389 -0.88 -23.01 -9.89
C GLU A 389 -1.10 -24.47 -9.45
N ARG A 390 -0.12 -25.05 -8.75
CA ARG A 390 -0.18 -26.41 -8.23
C ARG A 390 -1.12 -26.52 -7.02
N TRP A 391 -1.50 -25.41 -6.39
CA TRP A 391 -2.32 -25.39 -5.19
C TRP A 391 -3.65 -26.11 -5.39
N GLU A 392 -4.29 -25.95 -6.54
CA GLU A 392 -5.56 -26.64 -6.84
C GLU A 392 -5.35 -28.12 -7.13
N GLU A 393 -4.25 -28.47 -7.80
CA GLU A 393 -3.95 -29.83 -8.26
C GLU A 393 -3.39 -30.75 -7.17
N ILE A 394 -2.74 -30.18 -6.15
CA ILE A 394 -2.00 -30.96 -5.16
C ILE A 394 -2.96 -31.64 -4.17
N GLU A 395 -2.81 -32.94 -3.92
CA GLU A 395 -3.69 -33.70 -3.03
C GLU A 395 -3.27 -33.69 -1.56
#